data_AF-A0A535EW48-F1
#
_entry.id   AF-A0A535EW48-F1
#
_cell.length_a   1.000
_cell.length_b   1.000
_cell.length_c   1.000
_cell.angle_alpha   90.00
_cell.angle_beta   90.00
_cell.angle_gamma   90.00
#
_symmetry.space_group_name_H-M   'P 1'
#
loop_
_entity.id
_entity.type
_entity.pdbx_description
1 polymer ?
#
loop_
_entity_poly.entity_id
_entity_poly.type
_entity_poly.pdbx_seq_one_letter_code
_entity_poly.pdbx_strand_id
1 'polypeptide(L)'
;MAKAAEEPYPEEAIMLYKRMVERLINARGRENYQQAVGHLTRIKRLYAKQGREEDWHTYITNLRNSTKSLRALKEELEKQGL
;
A
#
# COMPACT_ATOMS: atom_id res chain seq x y z
N MET A 1 3.35 -6.31 17.86
CA MET A 1 3.17 -4.96 18.43
C MET A 1 2.77 -3.88 17.42
N ALA A 2 2.32 -4.21 16.20
CA ALA A 2 2.05 -3.21 15.14
C ALA A 2 0.58 -2.71 15.04
N LYS A 3 -0.26 -2.95 16.05
CA LYS A 3 -1.68 -2.52 16.06
C LYS A 3 -1.98 -1.34 16.99
N ALA A 4 -1.03 -0.91 17.83
CA ALA A 4 -1.29 0.06 18.90
C ALA A 4 -0.90 1.52 18.56
N ALA A 5 -0.45 1.81 17.34
CA ALA A 5 -0.01 3.15 16.93
C ALA A 5 -0.90 3.80 15.85
N GLU A 6 -2.04 3.19 15.51
CA GLU A 6 -2.92 3.73 14.46
C GLU A 6 -3.77 4.92 14.94
N GLU A 7 -3.77 5.27 16.23
CA GLU A 7 -4.65 6.30 16.81
C GLU A 7 -4.02 7.69 17.04
N PRO A 8 -2.74 7.87 17.41
CA PRO A 8 -2.20 9.22 17.60
C PRO A 8 -1.55 9.86 16.35
N TYR A 9 -1.05 9.08 15.37
CA TYR A 9 -0.29 9.62 14.22
C TYR A 9 -0.56 8.86 12.90
N PRO A 10 -1.71 9.10 12.24
CA PRO A 10 -2.09 8.38 11.03
C PRO A 10 -1.13 8.61 9.84
N GLU A 11 -0.44 9.75 9.78
CA GLU A 11 0.54 10.04 8.72
C GLU A 11 1.85 9.26 8.87
N GLU A 12 2.34 9.09 10.10
CA GLU A 12 3.52 8.26 10.38
C GLU A 12 3.25 6.79 10.03
N ALA A 13 2.06 6.29 10.37
CA ALA A 13 1.64 4.95 10.00
C ALA A 13 1.60 4.78 8.46
N ILE A 14 1.03 5.75 7.73
CA ILE A 14 1.04 5.76 6.26
C ILE A 14 2.47 5.72 5.72
N MET A 15 3.36 6.57 6.22
CA MET A 15 4.76 6.61 5.78
C MET A 15 5.49 5.28 6.02
N LEU A 16 5.28 4.67 7.20
CA LEU A 16 5.86 3.38 7.53
C LEU A 16 5.37 2.28 6.57
N TYR A 17 4.05 2.21 6.35
CA TYR A 17 3.47 1.23 5.44
C TYR A 17 3.95 1.44 3.99
N LYS A 18 4.08 2.69 3.52
CA LYS A 18 4.62 2.98 2.18
C LYS A 18 6.04 2.43 2.03
N ARG A 19 6.90 2.66 3.03
CA ARG A 19 8.28 2.14 3.02
C ARG A 19 8.31 0.59 3.02
N MET A 20 7.40 -0.05 3.75
CA MET A 20 7.28 -1.51 3.73
C MET A 20 6.83 -2.03 2.37
N VAL A 21 5.83 -1.39 1.74
CA VAL A 21 5.38 -1.72 0.38
C VAL A 21 6.53 -1.64 -0.61
N GLU A 22 7.31 -0.56 -0.60
CA GLU A 22 8.46 -0.39 -1.49
C GLU A 22 9.51 -1.48 -1.28
N ARG A 23 9.83 -1.83 -0.02
CA ARG A 23 10.77 -2.92 0.29
C ARG A 23 10.28 -4.27 -0.23
N LEU A 24 9.00 -4.58 -0.03
CA LEU A 24 8.40 -5.84 -0.47
C LEU A 24 8.35 -5.94 -2.00
N ILE A 25 8.03 -4.85 -2.69
CA ILE A 25 8.05 -4.80 -4.16
C ILE A 25 9.47 -5.01 -4.68
N ASN A 26 10.46 -4.36 -4.06
CA ASN A 26 11.87 -4.51 -4.42
C ASN A 26 12.42 -5.92 -4.13
N ALA A 27 11.96 -6.55 -3.05
CA ALA A 27 12.32 -7.94 -2.72
C ALA A 27 11.81 -8.95 -3.78
N ARG A 28 10.77 -8.57 -4.54
CA ARG A 28 10.11 -9.37 -5.58
C ARG A 28 9.55 -10.70 -5.04
N GLY A 29 8.74 -11.37 -5.87
CA GLY A 29 8.13 -12.65 -5.51
C GLY A 29 6.69 -12.49 -4.98
N ARG A 30 5.88 -13.52 -5.24
CA ARG A 30 4.42 -13.44 -5.07
C ARG A 30 3.99 -13.22 -3.62
N GLU A 31 4.66 -13.87 -2.67
CA GLU A 31 4.39 -13.70 -1.23
C GLU A 31 4.70 -12.28 -0.76
N ASN A 32 5.77 -11.67 -1.27
CA ASN A 32 6.11 -10.29 -0.96
C ASN A 32 5.08 -9.33 -1.55
N TYR A 33 4.60 -9.59 -2.78
CA TYR A 33 3.52 -8.80 -3.37
C TYR A 33 2.22 -8.92 -2.56
N GLN A 34 1.83 -10.11 -2.12
CA GLN A 34 0.65 -10.30 -1.27
C GLN A 34 0.73 -9.49 0.03
N GLN A 35 1.89 -9.51 0.69
CA GLN A 35 2.12 -8.69 1.88
C GLN A 35 2.06 -7.18 1.55
N ALA A 36 2.62 -6.76 0.41
CA ALA A 36 2.58 -5.38 -0.03
C ALA A 36 1.13 -4.91 -0.25
N VAL A 37 0.31 -5.73 -0.92
CA VAL A 37 -1.12 -5.42 -1.12
C VAL A 37 -1.87 -5.34 0.21
N GLY A 38 -1.55 -6.20 1.18
CA GLY A 38 -2.09 -6.10 2.54
C GLY A 38 -1.80 -4.77 3.22
N HIS A 39 -0.59 -4.22 3.05
CA HIS A 39 -0.22 -2.90 3.55
C HIS A 39 -0.93 -1.77 2.78
N LEU A 40 -1.06 -1.89 1.46
CA LEU A 40 -1.79 -0.92 0.63
C LEU A 40 -3.24 -0.77 1.04
N THR A 41 -3.94 -1.87 1.37
CA THR A 41 -5.31 -1.81 1.88
C THR A 41 -5.41 -1.06 3.21
N ARG A 42 -4.39 -1.15 4.09
CA ARG A 42 -4.34 -0.35 5.32
C ARG A 42 -4.13 1.13 5.03
N ILE A 43 -3.20 1.45 4.13
CA ILE A 43 -2.96 2.82 3.67
C ILE A 43 -4.25 3.44 3.11
N LYS A 44 -4.98 2.72 2.24
CA LYS A 44 -6.27 3.15 1.69
C LYS A 44 -7.27 3.52 2.81
N ARG A 45 -7.40 2.66 3.82
CA ARG A 45 -8.30 2.91 4.97
C ARG A 45 -7.86 4.13 5.79
N LEU A 46 -6.55 4.32 6.01
CA LEU A 46 -6.02 5.46 6.74
C LEU A 46 -6.26 6.78 5.99
N TYR A 47 -6.12 6.78 4.66
CA TYR A 47 -6.46 7.93 3.82
C TYR A 47 -7.96 8.25 3.84
N ALA A 48 -8.81 7.23 3.68
CA ALA A 48 -10.26 7.39 3.73
C ALA A 48 -10.74 7.94 5.09
N LYS A 49 -10.17 7.47 6.21
CA LYS A 49 -10.47 8.00 7.55
C LYS A 49 -10.13 9.49 7.72
N GLN A 50 -9.17 9.99 6.95
CA GLN A 50 -8.76 11.40 6.98
C GLN A 50 -9.46 12.25 5.91
N GLY A 51 -10.39 11.68 5.13
CA GLY A 51 -11.03 12.37 3.99
C GLY A 51 -10.07 12.66 2.84
N ARG A 52 -8.91 11.99 2.80
CA ARG A 52 -7.82 12.21 1.83
C ARG A 52 -7.82 11.14 0.75
N GLU A 53 -8.99 10.86 0.18
CA GLU A 53 -9.14 9.82 -0.85
C GLU A 53 -8.40 10.18 -2.14
N GLU A 54 -8.32 11.46 -2.48
CA GLU A 54 -7.55 11.95 -3.64
C GLU A 54 -6.06 11.64 -3.51
N ASP A 55 -5.45 11.88 -2.34
CA ASP A 55 -4.06 11.49 -2.07
C ASP A 55 -3.83 9.98 -2.26
N TRP A 56 -4.78 9.16 -1.82
CA TRP A 56 -4.74 7.71 -2.04
C TRP A 56 -4.78 7.38 -3.54
N HIS A 57 -5.70 7.98 -4.29
CA HIS A 57 -5.82 7.78 -5.73
C HIS A 57 -4.54 8.17 -6.49
N THR A 58 -3.94 9.31 -6.15
CA THR A 58 -2.65 9.73 -6.71
C THR A 58 -1.55 8.72 -6.37
N TYR A 59 -1.47 8.27 -5.12
CA TYR A 59 -0.45 7.33 -4.68
C TYR A 59 -0.57 5.96 -5.38
N ILE A 60 -1.76 5.35 -5.40
CA ILE A 60 -1.94 4.03 -6.02
C ILE A 60 -1.74 4.10 -7.54
N THR A 61 -2.14 5.20 -8.19
CA THR A 61 -1.90 5.41 -9.62
C THR A 61 -0.41 5.50 -9.94
N ASN A 62 0.35 6.28 -9.16
CA ASN A 62 1.80 6.38 -9.32
C ASN A 62 2.50 5.03 -9.07
N LEU A 63 2.04 4.27 -8.08
CA LEU A 63 2.56 2.94 -7.81
C LEU A 63 2.34 2.00 -8.99
N ARG A 64 1.10 1.92 -9.51
CA ARG A 64 0.74 1.07 -10.66
C ARG A 64 1.52 1.42 -11.92
N ASN A 65 1.79 2.72 -12.14
CA ASN A 65 2.61 3.19 -13.25
C ASN A 65 4.09 2.79 -13.07
N SER A 66 4.63 2.92 -11.86
CA SER A 66 6.02 2.57 -11.54
C SER A 66 6.27 1.07 -11.59
N THR A 67 5.26 0.26 -11.24
CA THR A 67 5.35 -1.21 -11.24
C THR A 67 4.67 -1.87 -12.43
N LYS A 68 4.44 -1.13 -13.53
CA LYS A 68 3.69 -1.63 -14.69
C LYS A 68 4.27 -2.90 -15.34
N SER A 69 5.58 -3.14 -15.20
CA SER A 69 6.27 -4.33 -15.71
C SER A 69 6.07 -5.57 -14.82
N LEU A 70 5.63 -5.39 -13.57
CA LEU A 70 5.46 -6.46 -12.58
C LEU A 70 4.05 -7.05 -12.68
N ARG A 71 3.83 -7.96 -13.64
CA ARG A 71 2.53 -8.61 -13.87
C ARG A 71 1.96 -9.28 -12.62
N ALA A 72 2.78 -10.05 -11.90
CA ALA A 72 2.35 -10.73 -10.69
C ALA A 72 1.88 -9.76 -9.60
N LEU A 73 2.51 -8.59 -9.44
CA LEU A 73 2.03 -7.57 -8.51
C LEU A 73 0.68 -7.00 -8.96
N LYS A 74 0.51 -6.74 -10.26
CA LYS A 74 -0.76 -6.28 -10.85
C LYS A 74 -1.91 -7.24 -10.54
N GLU A 75 -1.70 -8.53 -10.75
CA GLU A 75 -2.72 -9.55 -10.45
C GLU A 75 -3.11 -9.54 -8.96
N GLU A 76 -2.15 -9.41 -8.04
CA GLU A 76 -2.47 -9.35 -6.62
C GLU A 76 -3.18 -8.05 -6.22
N LEU A 77 -2.90 -6.92 -6.88
CA LEU A 77 -3.65 -5.66 -6.70
C LEU A 77 -5.10 -5.80 -7.16
N GLU A 78 -5.30 -6.35 -8.37
CA GLU A 78 -6.64 -6.56 -8.94
C GLU A 78 -7.49 -7.49 -8.07
N LYS A 79 -6.90 -8.56 -7.52
CA LYS A 79 -7.58 -9.47 -6.57
C LYS A 79 -8.10 -8.77 -5.31
N GLN A 80 -7.48 -7.67 -4.89
CA GLN A 80 -7.88 -6.92 -3.70
C GLN A 80 -8.70 -5.66 -4.05
N GLY A 81 -9.03 -5.46 -5.32
CA GLY A 81 -9.79 -4.29 -5.80
C GLY A 81 -9.04 -2.97 -5.66
N LEU A 82 -7.71 -2.99 -5.88
CA LEU A 82 -6.83 -1.81 -5.85
C LEU A 82 -6.36 -1.38 -7.25
#